data_AF-A0AAD4W741-F1
#
_entry.id   AF-A0AAD4W741-F1
#
_cell.length_a   1.000
_cell.length_b   1.000
_cell.length_c   1.000
_cell.angle_alpha   90.00
_cell.angle_beta   90.00
_cell.angle_gamma   90.00
#
_symmetry.space_group_name_H-M   'P 1'
#
loop_
_entity.id
_entity.type
_entity.pdbx_description
1 polymer ?
#
loop_
_entity_poly.entity_id
_entity_poly.type
_entity_poly.pdbx_seq_one_letter_code
_entity_poly.pdbx_strand_id
1 'polypeptide(L)'
;MAMVLRYVNDKGQIIERFVGVQHVTDTTSSALKEAIDEFFSSANLSFSKLRGQGYDGASNMRALVAVAKKNIDVNSFFTMANSLVNVVGASCKRRDALRAQYQEELVRAFEDDCLITGGT
;
A
#
# COMPACT_ATOMS: atom_id res chain seq x y z
N MET A 1 5.64 -13.71 6.23
CA MET A 1 5.41 -12.28 6.53
C MET A 1 6.37 -11.45 5.68
N ALA A 2 5.87 -10.47 4.93
CA ALA A 2 6.73 -9.51 4.21
C ALA A 2 6.94 -8.25 5.07
N MET A 3 8.15 -7.70 5.08
CA MET A 3 8.52 -6.55 5.89
C MET A 3 8.92 -5.37 5.00
N VAL A 4 8.25 -4.24 5.24
CA VAL A 4 8.48 -2.97 4.54
C VAL A 4 8.69 -1.90 5.60
N LEU A 5 9.80 -1.17 5.53
CA LEU A 5 10.04 -0.01 6.38
C LEU A 5 9.53 1.24 5.68
N ARG A 6 8.70 2.00 6.38
CA ARG A 6 8.32 3.36 6.00
C ARG A 6 8.96 4.34 6.97
N TYR A 7 9.78 5.27 6.47
CA TYR A 7 10.43 6.30 7.27
C TYR A 7 10.41 7.65 6.55
N VAL A 8 10.68 8.72 7.29
CA VAL A 8 10.82 10.07 6.76
C VAL A 8 12.31 10.41 6.72
N ASN A 9 12.83 10.84 5.58
CA ASN A 9 14.23 11.25 5.46
C ASN A 9 14.42 12.70 5.96
N ASP A 10 15.67 13.16 6.00
CA ASP A 10 16.00 14.51 6.48
C ASP A 10 15.40 15.64 5.61
N LYS A 11 14.93 15.31 4.40
CA LYS A 11 14.24 16.23 3.50
C LYS A 11 12.71 16.23 3.71
N GLY A 12 12.21 15.52 4.72
CA GLY A 12 10.78 15.38 5.00
C GLY A 12 10.05 14.45 4.02
N GLN A 13 10.75 13.68 3.20
CA GLN A 13 10.14 12.79 2.22
C GLN A 13 9.86 11.42 2.84
N ILE A 14 8.67 10.89 2.54
CA ILE A 14 8.28 9.53 2.94
C ILE A 14 9.00 8.54 2.00
N ILE A 15 9.78 7.65 2.58
CA ILE A 15 10.49 6.57 1.88
C ILE A 15 9.94 5.24 2.36
N GLU A 16 9.60 4.37 1.41
CA GLU A 16 9.24 2.98 1.65
C GLU A 16 10.32 2.08 1.10
N ARG A 17 10.81 1.16 1.93
CA ARG A 17 11.86 0.21 1.56
C ARG A 17 11.45 -1.19 1.92
N PHE A 18 11.34 -2.05 0.91
CA PHE A 18 11.22 -3.47 1.11
C PHE A 18 12.50 -3.99 1.77
N VAL A 19 12.34 -4.76 2.85
CA VAL A 19 13.48 -5.27 3.64
C VAL A 19 13.61 -6.77 3.51
N GLY A 20 12.50 -7.49 3.35
CA GLY A 20 12.56 -8.94 3.14
C GLY A 20 11.24 -9.66 3.39
N VAL A 21 11.30 -10.98 3.24
CA VAL A 21 10.23 -11.90 3.65
C VAL A 21 10.78 -12.82 4.73
N GLN A 22 10.12 -12.83 5.88
CA GLN A 22 10.40 -13.76 6.97
C GLN A 22 9.35 -14.87 6.95
N HIS A 23 9.78 -16.12 6.96
CA HIS A 23 8.86 -17.24 7.17
C HIS A 23 8.38 -17.22 8.63
N VAL A 24 7.09 -17.45 8.84
CA VAL A 24 6.50 -17.55 10.18
C VAL A 24 5.68 -18.81 10.21
N THR A 25 5.84 -19.60 11.27
CA THR A 25 5.23 -20.92 11.45
C THR A 25 3.71 -20.84 11.64
N ASP A 26 3.24 -19.78 12.29
CA ASP A 26 1.83 -19.44 12.45
C ASP A 26 1.61 -17.92 12.48
N THR A 27 0.34 -17.47 12.56
CA THR A 27 -0.02 -16.05 12.65
C THR A 27 -0.42 -15.63 14.06
N THR A 28 0.05 -16.34 15.09
CA THR A 28 -0.17 -15.94 16.49
C THR A 28 0.66 -14.71 16.82
N SER A 29 0.20 -13.90 17.77
CA SER A 29 0.93 -12.69 18.20
C SER A 29 2.34 -13.00 18.68
N SER A 30 2.56 -14.16 19.31
CA SER A 30 3.87 -14.63 19.76
C SER A 30 4.82 -14.95 18.61
N ALA A 31 4.39 -15.76 17.64
CA ALA A 31 5.24 -16.14 16.51
C ALA A 31 5.56 -14.96 15.60
N LEU A 32 4.60 -14.05 15.41
CA LEU A 32 4.83 -12.80 14.67
C LEU A 32 5.83 -11.90 15.38
N LYS A 33 5.74 -11.77 16.70
CA LYS A 33 6.70 -10.98 17.49
C LYS A 33 8.11 -11.57 17.35
N GLU A 34 8.25 -12.87 17.55
CA GLU A 34 9.53 -13.56 17.45
C GLU A 34 10.16 -13.41 16.06
N ALA A 35 9.36 -13.60 14.99
CA ALA A 35 9.82 -13.39 13.62
C ALA A 35 10.27 -11.95 13.34
N ILE A 36 9.61 -10.95 13.93
CA ILE A 36 10.03 -9.54 13.83
C ILE A 36 11.33 -9.31 14.62
N ASP A 37 11.45 -9.85 15.83
CA ASP A 37 12.63 -9.73 16.69
C ASP A 37 13.87 -10.34 16.01
N GLU A 38 13.75 -11.54 15.45
CA GLU A 38 14.81 -12.20 14.67
C GLU A 38 15.20 -11.39 13.44
N PHE A 39 14.21 -10.90 12.70
CA PHE A 39 14.45 -10.13 11.49
C PHE A 39 15.20 -8.83 11.77
N PHE A 40 14.78 -8.07 12.78
CA PHE A 40 15.45 -6.83 13.17
C PHE A 40 16.87 -7.08 13.68
N SER A 41 17.07 -8.17 14.42
CA SER A 41 18.39 -8.59 14.89
C SER A 41 19.32 -8.92 13.73
N SER A 42 18.85 -9.71 12.75
CA SER A 42 19.66 -10.07 11.56
C SER A 42 19.97 -8.87 10.66
N ALA A 43 19.06 -7.88 10.61
CA ALA A 43 19.23 -6.67 9.81
C ALA A 43 20.00 -5.54 10.55
N ASN A 44 20.50 -5.77 11.77
CA ASN A 44 21.11 -4.75 12.64
C ASN A 44 20.22 -3.49 12.81
N LEU A 45 18.91 -3.69 12.84
CA LEU A 45 17.94 -2.62 13.00
C LEU A 45 17.58 -2.46 14.47
N SER A 46 17.63 -1.23 14.96
CA SER A 46 17.21 -0.92 16.32
C SER A 46 15.71 -0.67 16.40
N PHE A 47 15.05 -1.28 17.40
CA PHE A 47 13.66 -0.99 17.74
C PHE A 47 13.43 0.42 18.33
N SER A 48 14.49 1.11 18.75
CA SER A 48 14.39 2.40 19.46
C SER A 48 13.61 3.49 18.72
N LYS A 49 13.59 3.45 17.39
CA LYS A 49 12.88 4.42 16.53
C LYS A 49 11.70 3.82 15.79
N LEU A 50 11.33 2.57 16.08
CA LEU A 50 10.17 1.94 15.47
C LEU A 50 8.91 2.59 16.02
N ARG A 51 8.10 3.21 15.16
CA ARG A 51 6.75 3.64 15.51
C ARG A 51 5.78 2.57 15.02
N GLY A 52 4.89 2.13 15.91
CA GLY A 52 3.99 0.99 15.65
C GLY A 52 3.19 1.19 14.37
N GLN A 53 3.19 0.17 13.51
CA GLN A 53 2.28 0.04 12.39
C GLN A 53 1.59 -1.32 12.52
N GLY A 54 0.36 -1.32 13.01
CA GLY A 54 -0.49 -2.50 13.02
C GLY A 54 -1.03 -2.75 11.61
N TYR A 55 -0.54 -3.78 10.93
CA TYR A 55 -1.16 -4.28 9.70
C TYR A 55 -1.66 -5.70 9.91
N ASP A 56 -2.89 -5.81 10.39
CA ASP A 56 -3.69 -7.04 10.30
C ASP A 56 -4.98 -6.81 9.50
N GLY A 57 -4.86 -6.13 8.35
CA GLY A 57 -6.01 -5.87 7.47
C GLY A 57 -6.82 -7.14 7.14
N ALA A 58 -6.23 -8.33 7.13
CA ALA A 58 -6.95 -9.57 6.82
C ALA A 58 -7.73 -10.19 8.00
N SER A 59 -7.22 -10.10 9.23
CA SER A 59 -7.81 -10.78 10.41
C SER A 59 -8.97 -9.95 10.98
N ASN A 60 -8.71 -8.66 11.21
CA ASN A 60 -9.70 -7.75 11.74
C ASN A 60 -10.81 -7.43 10.74
N MET A 61 -10.56 -7.42 9.43
CA MET A 61 -11.66 -7.28 8.46
C MET A 61 -12.60 -8.49 8.51
N ARG A 62 -12.12 -9.72 8.65
CA ARG A 62 -12.99 -10.90 8.72
C ARG A 62 -13.79 -10.94 10.01
N ALA A 63 -13.14 -10.65 11.15
CA ALA A 63 -13.81 -10.57 12.45
C ALA A 63 -14.84 -9.43 12.50
N LEU A 64 -14.47 -8.23 12.02
CA LEU A 64 -15.35 -7.07 11.97
C LEU A 64 -16.51 -7.29 10.99
N VAL A 65 -16.28 -7.87 9.82
CA VAL A 65 -17.36 -8.21 8.87
C VAL A 65 -18.29 -9.27 9.47
N ALA A 66 -17.77 -10.27 10.18
CA ALA A 66 -18.60 -11.29 10.84
C ALA A 66 -19.46 -10.70 11.99
N VAL A 67 -18.90 -9.77 12.76
CA VAL A 67 -19.63 -9.05 13.82
C VAL A 67 -20.64 -8.05 13.23
N ALA A 68 -20.23 -7.30 12.20
CA ALA A 68 -21.07 -6.33 11.49
C ALA A 68 -22.28 -6.99 10.81
N LYS A 69 -22.12 -8.17 10.21
CA LYS A 69 -23.23 -8.92 9.59
C LYS A 69 -24.38 -9.23 10.55
N LYS A 70 -24.12 -9.28 11.86
CA LYS A 70 -25.15 -9.54 12.89
C LYS A 70 -25.92 -8.27 13.28
N ASN A 71 -25.48 -7.09 12.86
CA ASN A 71 -26.12 -5.80 13.14
C ASN A 71 -26.49 -5.09 11.83
N ILE A 72 -27.79 -4.89 11.59
CA ILE A 72 -28.32 -4.35 10.32
C ILE A 72 -27.73 -2.97 10.01
N ASP A 73 -27.67 -2.07 10.99
CA ASP A 73 -27.17 -0.70 10.81
C ASP A 73 -25.68 -0.67 10.47
N VAL A 74 -24.90 -1.48 11.18
CA VAL A 74 -23.45 -1.61 10.98
C VAL A 74 -23.17 -2.23 9.60
N ASN A 75 -23.94 -3.26 9.20
CA ASN A 75 -23.84 -3.86 7.87
C ASN A 75 -24.17 -2.86 6.74
N SER A 76 -25.20 -2.03 6.92
CA SER A 76 -25.56 -0.97 5.97
C SER A 76 -24.44 0.06 5.82
N PHE A 77 -23.85 0.50 6.94
CA PHE A 77 -22.70 1.41 6.94
C PHE A 77 -21.51 0.85 6.15
N PHE A 78 -21.10 -0.39 6.42
CA PHE A 78 -19.97 -1.00 5.71
C PHE A 78 -20.27 -1.24 4.22
N THR A 79 -21.52 -1.51 3.85
CA THR A 79 -21.93 -1.65 2.45
C THR A 79 -21.81 -0.33 1.69
N MET A 80 -22.22 0.77 2.32
CA MET A 80 -22.08 2.12 1.77
C MET A 80 -20.61 2.53 1.66
N ALA A 81 -19.81 2.30 2.71
CA ALA A 81 -18.37 2.57 2.70
C ALA A 81 -17.65 1.78 1.60
N ASN A 82 -17.97 0.50 1.42
CA ASN A 82 -17.36 -0.34 0.39
C ASN A 82 -17.72 0.14 -1.03
N SER A 83 -18.97 0.57 -1.24
CA SER A 83 -19.40 1.18 -2.50
C SER A 83 -18.62 2.46 -2.81
N LEU A 84 -18.44 3.34 -1.82
CA LEU A 84 -17.65 4.57 -1.98
C LEU A 84 -16.19 4.27 -2.32
N VAL A 85 -15.56 3.36 -1.58
CA VAL A 85 -14.15 2.97 -1.83
C VAL A 85 -14.00 2.38 -3.23
N ASN A 86 -14.95 1.57 -3.71
CA ASN A 86 -14.93 1.04 -5.06
C ASN A 86 -15.05 2.14 -6.13
N VAL A 87 -15.92 3.13 -5.93
CA VAL A 87 -16.08 4.27 -6.85
C VAL A 87 -14.81 5.12 -6.89
N VAL A 88 -14.26 5.48 -5.72
CA VAL A 88 -13.02 6.26 -5.61
C VAL A 88 -11.86 5.48 -6.22
N GLY A 89 -11.72 4.20 -5.87
CA GLY A 89 -10.68 3.32 -6.40
C GLY A 89 -10.75 3.16 -7.92
N ALA A 90 -11.94 2.97 -8.49
CA ALA A 90 -12.13 2.91 -9.94
C ALA A 90 -11.82 4.25 -10.62
N SER A 91 -12.14 5.38 -9.98
CA SER A 91 -11.81 6.72 -10.47
C SER A 91 -10.29 6.95 -10.51
N CYS A 92 -9.59 6.61 -9.43
CA CYS A 92 -8.13 6.71 -9.36
C CYS A 92 -7.46 5.87 -10.44
N LYS A 93 -7.87 4.60 -10.60
CA LYS A 93 -7.35 3.70 -11.65
C LYS A 93 -7.56 4.26 -13.05
N ARG A 94 -8.74 4.81 -13.36
CA ARG A 94 -8.99 5.46 -14.66
C ARG A 94 -8.09 6.66 -14.88
N ARG A 95 -7.88 7.50 -13.85
CA ARG A 95 -6.98 8.65 -13.95
C ARG A 95 -5.53 8.22 -14.22
N ASP A 96 -5.07 7.16 -13.57
CA ASP A 96 -3.70 6.67 -13.75
C ASP A 96 -3.53 6.02 -15.13
N ALA A 97 -4.55 5.28 -15.60
CA ALA A 97 -4.58 4.75 -16.97
C ALA A 97 -4.55 5.87 -18.03
N LEU A 98 -5.32 6.96 -17.84
CA LEU A 98 -5.28 8.12 -18.73
C LEU A 98 -3.90 8.77 -18.74
N ARG A 99 -3.27 8.95 -17.57
CA ARG A 99 -1.90 9.51 -17.50
C ARG A 99 -0.89 8.63 -18.22
N ALA A 100 -0.99 7.31 -18.07
CA ALA A 100 -0.12 6.38 -18.78
C ALA A 100 -0.27 6.48 -20.31
N GLN A 101 -1.51 6.59 -20.81
CA GLN A 101 -1.78 6.78 -22.23
C GLN A 101 -1.17 8.09 -22.77
N TYR A 102 -1.34 9.20 -22.07
CA TYR A 102 -0.73 10.48 -22.48
C TYR A 102 0.81 10.43 -22.47
N GLN A 103 1.40 9.73 -21.50
CA GLN A 103 2.86 9.55 -21.46
C GLN A 103 3.36 8.71 -22.64
N GLU A 104 2.64 7.64 -23.00
CA GLU A 104 2.97 6.80 -24.15
C GLU A 104 2.85 7.58 -25.47
N GLU A 105 1.79 8.38 -25.63
CA GLU A 105 1.59 9.24 -26.80
C GLU A 105 2.69 10.31 -26.92
N LEU A 106 3.07 10.95 -25.80
CA LEU A 106 4.17 11.91 -25.78
C LEU A 106 5.51 11.26 -26.14
N VAL A 107 5.81 10.07 -25.59
CA VAL A 107 7.05 9.35 -25.91
C VAL A 107 7.10 9.00 -27.40
N ARG A 108 6.03 8.47 -27.99
CA ARG A 108 5.96 8.20 -29.44
C ARG A 108 6.13 9.46 -30.27
N ALA A 109 5.50 10.57 -29.89
CA ALA A 109 5.63 11.84 -30.58
C ALA A 109 7.07 12.40 -30.57
N PHE A 110 7.86 12.10 -29.52
CA PHE A 110 9.29 12.41 -29.47
C PHE A 110 10.15 11.46 -30.31
N GLU A 111 9.77 10.18 -30.41
CA GLU A 111 10.50 9.19 -31.22
C GLU A 111 10.29 9.39 -32.73
N ASP A 112 9.13 9.90 -33.14
CA ASP A 112 8.79 10.12 -34.55
C ASP A 112 9.32 11.46 -35.13
N ASP A 113 10.06 12.27 -34.35
CA ASP A 113 10.72 13.55 -34.74
C ASP A 113 9.81 14.55 -35.48
N CYS A 114 8.48 14.39 -35.36
CA CYS A 114 7.50 15.07 -36.20
C CYS A 114 7.00 16.39 -35.59
N LEU A 115 7.87 17.11 -34.89
CA LEU A 115 7.62 18.50 -34.54
C LEU A 115 8.12 19.35 -35.72
N ILE A 116 7.19 19.84 -36.54
CA ILE A 116 7.45 21.00 -37.38
C ILE A 116 7.84 22.13 -36.42
N THR A 117 9.14 22.30 -36.20
CA THR A 117 9.67 23.51 -35.60
C THR A 117 9.26 24.63 -36.54
N GLY A 118 8.31 25.46 -36.11
CA GLY A 118 7.89 26.63 -36.87
C GLY A 118 9.11 27.48 -37.17
N GLY A 119 9.63 27.33 -38.38
CA GLY A 119 10.65 28.20 -38.96
C GLY A 119 10.02 29.55 -39.21
N THR A 120 10.74 30.57 -38.75
CA THR A 120 10.52 32.01 -38.96
C THR A 120 10.20 32.39 -40.39
#